data_AF-A0A4Y2RGC2-F1
#
_entry.id   AF-A0A4Y2RGC2-F1
#
_cell.length_a   1.000
_cell.length_b   1.000
_cell.length_c   1.000
_cell.angle_alpha   90.00
_cell.angle_beta   90.00
_cell.angle_gamma   90.00
#
_symmetry.space_group_name_H-M   'P 1'
#
loop_
_entity.id
_entity.type
_entity.pdbx_description
1 polymer ?
#
loop_
_entity_poly.entity_id
_entity_poly.type
_entity_poly.pdbx_seq_one_letter_code
_entity_poly.pdbx_strand_id
1 'polypeptide(L)'
;MVWGTISYDSRSTLAVIPRTPTANLFVSLVIQPVVLPFMNSIQGGVFQQDNARPHTAVVTQHALQSVDVLPWPAKSPDLSPIEHVWDIIGRQLQRHPQPALTVPVLTDQVQHAWNSIPQTNIRHLYDTMHARLHACIQNSGGYIGY
;
A
#
# COMPACT_ATOMS: atom_id res chain seq x y z
N MET A 1 -1.69 12.67 -4.87
CA MET A 1 -1.43 11.22 -4.69
C MET A 1 -1.80 10.87 -3.26
N VAL A 2 -2.20 9.63 -2.99
CA VAL A 2 -2.41 9.14 -1.61
C VAL A 2 -1.45 7.98 -1.35
N TRP A 3 -1.14 7.73 -0.09
CA TRP A 3 -0.34 6.60 0.35
C TRP A 3 -0.97 5.98 1.59
N GLY A 4 -0.94 4.65 1.70
CA GLY A 4 -1.41 3.92 2.86
C GLY A 4 -0.67 2.60 3.01
N THR A 5 -0.80 1.98 4.16
CA THR A 5 -0.32 0.62 4.43
C THR A 5 -1.40 -0.20 5.11
N ILE A 6 -1.36 -1.51 4.89
CA ILE A 6 -2.30 -2.49 5.42
C ILE A 6 -1.51 -3.57 6.17
N SER A 7 -2.18 -4.23 7.10
CA SER A 7 -1.72 -5.46 7.76
C SER A 7 -2.88 -6.46 7.80
N TYR A 8 -2.64 -7.66 8.34
CA TYR A 8 -3.69 -8.66 8.51
C TYR A 8 -4.85 -8.11 9.37
N ASP A 9 -4.54 -7.48 10.50
CA ASP A 9 -5.55 -7.07 11.48
C ASP A 9 -5.85 -5.55 11.49
N SER A 10 -5.10 -4.75 10.73
CA SER A 10 -5.24 -3.30 10.74
C SER A 10 -4.90 -2.66 9.39
N ARG A 11 -5.07 -1.34 9.33
CA ARG A 11 -4.60 -0.47 8.25
C ARG A 11 -4.22 0.89 8.81
N SER A 12 -3.32 1.59 8.12
CA SER A 12 -2.95 2.95 8.51
C SER A 12 -4.03 3.96 8.12
N THR A 13 -3.89 5.18 8.61
CA THR A 13 -4.47 6.35 7.95
C THR A 13 -3.82 6.58 6.59
N LEU A 14 -4.53 7.27 5.68
CA LEU A 14 -3.96 7.67 4.40
C LEU A 14 -3.19 8.99 4.52
N ALA A 15 -1.98 9.02 3.97
CA ALA A 15 -1.23 10.24 3.75
C ALA A 15 -1.59 10.84 2.39
N VAL A 16 -1.93 12.13 2.36
CA VAL A 16 -2.15 12.87 1.12
C VAL A 16 -0.85 13.54 0.71
N ILE A 17 -0.37 13.20 -0.47
CA ILE A 17 0.89 13.71 -1.03
C ILE A 17 0.54 14.70 -2.15
N PRO A 18 0.85 16.00 -1.96
CA PRO A 18 0.36 17.07 -2.83
C PRO A 18 1.04 17.10 -4.20
N ARG A 19 2.18 16.44 -4.35
CA ARG A 19 2.97 16.38 -5.59
C ARG A 19 3.73 15.06 -5.69
N THR A 20 4.34 14.78 -6.83
CA THR A 20 5.25 13.63 -6.98
C THR A 20 6.33 13.70 -5.88
N PRO A 21 6.43 12.70 -4.99
CA PRO A 21 7.32 12.79 -3.84
C PRO A 21 8.77 12.63 -4.27
N THR A 22 9.62 13.52 -3.78
CA THR A 22 11.05 13.25 -3.65
C THR A 22 11.26 12.29 -2.48
N ALA A 23 12.44 11.68 -2.37
CA ALA A 23 12.76 10.82 -1.23
C ALA A 23 12.58 11.55 0.12
N ASN A 24 13.01 12.81 0.23
CA ASN A 24 12.84 13.60 1.45
C ASN A 24 11.35 13.84 1.78
N LEU A 25 10.52 14.16 0.80
CA LEU A 25 9.08 14.32 1.02
C LEU A 25 8.42 13.00 1.39
N PHE A 26 8.87 11.90 0.80
CA PHE A 26 8.39 10.57 1.16
C PHE A 26 8.72 10.25 2.61
N VAL A 27 9.94 10.54 3.07
CA VAL A 27 10.31 10.36 4.47
C VAL A 27 9.44 11.22 5.40
N SER A 28 9.28 12.51 5.11
CA SER A 28 8.56 13.43 5.99
C SER A 28 7.04 13.26 5.99
N LEU A 29 6.45 12.83 4.87
CA LEU A 29 4.99 12.71 4.72
C LEU A 29 4.48 11.28 4.91
N VAL A 30 5.34 10.28 4.77
CA VAL A 30 4.94 8.86 4.78
C VAL A 30 5.72 8.06 5.82
N ILE A 31 7.05 8.00 5.71
CA ILE A 31 7.83 7.10 6.58
C ILE A 31 7.68 7.47 8.05
N GLN A 32 7.99 8.73 8.38
CA GLN A 32 7.98 9.20 9.76
C GLN A 32 6.57 9.24 10.38
N PRO A 33 5.56 9.84 9.74
CA PRO A 33 4.24 9.97 10.36
C PRO A 33 3.33 8.75 10.22
N VAL A 34 3.59 7.85 9.25
CA VAL A 34 2.70 6.71 8.97
C VAL A 34 3.39 5.37 9.14
N VAL A 35 4.49 5.11 8.43
CA VAL A 35 5.14 3.78 8.43
C VAL A 35 5.70 3.44 9.81
N LEU A 36 6.53 4.29 10.41
CA LEU A 36 7.20 3.98 11.68
C LEU A 36 6.19 3.75 12.82
N PRO A 37 5.17 4.61 13.04
CA PRO A 37 4.15 4.35 14.05
C PRO A 37 3.36 3.06 13.78
N PHE A 38 3.02 2.80 12.51
CA PHE A 38 2.29 1.60 12.14
C PHE A 38 3.11 0.33 12.38
N MET A 39 4.37 0.30 11.96
CA MET A 39 5.27 -0.83 12.20
C MET A 39 5.54 -1.05 13.69
N ASN A 40 5.68 0.02 14.49
CA ASN A 40 5.81 -0.09 15.95
C ASN A 40 4.57 -0.71 16.62
N SER A 41 3.40 -0.65 15.96
CA SER A 41 2.17 -1.27 16.46
C SER A 41 2.02 -2.75 16.08
N ILE A 42 2.88 -3.26 15.19
CA ILE A 42 2.82 -4.64 14.69
C ILE A 42 3.98 -5.44 15.26
N GLN A 43 3.67 -6.38 16.15
CA GLN A 43 4.69 -7.27 16.70
C GLN A 43 5.27 -8.19 15.62
N GLY A 44 6.57 -8.10 15.37
CA GLY A 44 7.28 -8.93 14.39
C GLY A 44 6.88 -8.67 12.93
N GLY A 45 6.33 -7.48 12.64
CA GLY A 45 5.94 -7.10 11.29
C GLY A 45 7.13 -6.95 10.35
N VAL A 46 6.95 -7.35 9.09
CA VAL A 46 7.88 -7.07 7.99
C VAL A 46 7.22 -6.09 7.04
N PHE A 47 7.91 -4.98 6.77
CA PHE A 47 7.40 -3.92 5.91
C PHE A 47 7.64 -4.25 4.43
N GLN A 48 6.57 -4.28 3.64
CA GLN A 48 6.64 -4.45 2.19
C GLN A 48 6.44 -3.10 1.50
N GLN A 49 7.30 -2.80 0.52
CA GLN A 49 7.14 -1.70 -0.43
C GLN A 49 7.74 -2.11 -1.78
N ASP A 50 7.33 -1.45 -2.86
CA ASP A 50 7.94 -1.67 -4.18
C ASP A 50 9.29 -0.94 -4.32
N ASN A 51 9.96 -1.15 -5.45
CA ASN A 51 11.28 -0.57 -5.72
C ASN A 51 11.21 0.82 -6.37
N ALA A 52 10.16 1.62 -6.13
CA ALA A 52 10.09 2.98 -6.63
C ALA A 52 11.30 3.82 -6.17
N ARG A 53 11.72 4.80 -7.00
CA ARG A 53 12.93 5.61 -6.72
C ARG A 53 12.94 6.26 -5.32
N PRO A 54 11.83 6.81 -4.79
CA PRO A 54 11.81 7.35 -3.43
C PRO A 54 11.98 6.28 -2.36
N HIS A 55 11.58 5.03 -2.61
CA HIS A 55 11.64 3.93 -1.63
C HIS A 55 13.07 3.39 -1.48
N THR A 56 13.82 3.32 -2.59
CA THR A 56 15.20 2.79 -2.63
C THR A 56 16.27 3.86 -2.36
N ALA A 57 15.88 5.13 -2.21
CA ALA A 57 16.79 6.21 -1.89
C ALA A 57 17.45 6.03 -0.51
N VAL A 58 18.73 6.42 -0.40
CA VAL A 58 19.54 6.28 0.83
C VAL A 58 18.85 6.89 2.05
N VAL A 59 18.25 8.07 1.90
CA VAL A 59 17.54 8.74 3.01
C VAL A 59 16.34 7.93 3.51
N THR A 60 15.63 7.25 2.62
CA THR A 60 14.48 6.42 2.95
C THR A 60 14.92 5.13 3.62
N GLN A 61 15.97 4.48 3.09
CA GLN A 61 16.56 3.28 3.69
C GLN A 61 17.12 3.57 5.08
N HIS A 62 17.79 4.70 5.27
CA HIS A 62 18.25 5.15 6.58
C HIS A 62 17.08 5.42 7.55
N ALA A 63 15.99 6.03 7.07
CA ALA A 63 14.80 6.24 7.89
C ALA A 63 14.10 4.93 8.31
N LEU A 64 14.30 3.84 7.56
CA LEU A 64 13.76 2.50 7.83
C LEU A 64 14.77 1.55 8.48
N GLN A 65 15.93 2.03 8.94
CA GLN A 65 17.02 1.18 9.45
C GLN A 65 16.64 0.25 10.62
N SER A 66 15.57 0.57 11.36
CA SER A 66 15.05 -0.22 12.48
C SER A 66 13.83 -1.08 12.10
N VAL A 67 13.48 -1.14 10.82
CA VAL A 67 12.32 -1.85 10.30
C VAL A 67 12.81 -2.95 9.38
N ASP A 68 12.33 -4.17 9.61
CA ASP A 68 12.58 -5.27 8.68
C ASP A 68 11.82 -5.00 7.37
N VAL A 69 12.55 -4.85 6.26
CA VAL A 69 11.97 -4.60 4.94
C VAL A 69 12.02 -5.86 4.08
N LEU A 70 10.88 -6.26 3.54
CA LEU A 70 10.77 -7.41 2.65
C LEU A 70 11.42 -7.08 1.29
N PRO A 71 12.40 -7.87 0.80
CA PRO A 71 12.88 -7.74 -0.57
C PRO A 71 11.74 -7.97 -1.56
N TRP A 72 11.56 -7.04 -2.49
CA TRP A 72 10.45 -7.09 -3.45
C TRP A 72 10.94 -7.28 -4.89
N PRO A 73 10.40 -8.25 -5.66
CA PRO A 73 10.72 -8.38 -7.07
C PRO A 73 10.17 -7.20 -7.89
N ALA A 74 10.94 -6.79 -8.91
CA ALA A 74 10.49 -5.73 -9.82
C ALA A 74 9.31 -6.21 -10.68
N LYS A 75 8.35 -5.30 -10.94
CA LYS A 75 7.17 -5.55 -11.80
C LYS A 75 6.24 -6.67 -11.29
N SER A 76 6.11 -6.82 -9.98
CA SER A 76 5.21 -7.82 -9.36
C SER A 76 4.07 -7.17 -8.55
N PRO A 77 3.19 -6.36 -9.18
CA PRO A 77 2.03 -5.79 -8.48
C PRO A 77 0.99 -6.86 -8.10
N ASP A 78 0.90 -7.96 -8.86
CA ASP A 78 0.02 -9.11 -8.63
C ASP A 78 0.30 -9.82 -7.30
N LEU A 79 1.53 -9.73 -6.82
CA LEU A 79 1.94 -10.24 -5.50
C LEU A 79 1.62 -9.28 -4.35
N SER A 80 1.23 -8.04 -4.62
CA SER A 80 1.03 -7.03 -3.58
C SER A 80 -0.46 -6.94 -3.18
N PRO A 81 -0.83 -7.31 -1.93
CA PRO A 81 -2.22 -7.21 -1.48
C PRO A 81 -2.80 -5.79 -1.54
N ILE A 82 -1.95 -4.76 -1.39
CA ILE A 82 -2.45 -3.38 -1.36
C ILE A 82 -2.93 -2.90 -2.74
N GLU A 83 -2.44 -3.49 -3.84
CA GLU A 83 -2.94 -3.19 -5.18
C GLU A 83 -4.41 -3.59 -5.33
N HIS A 84 -4.82 -4.72 -4.74
CA HIS A 84 -6.23 -5.13 -4.69
C HIS A 84 -7.10 -4.17 -3.85
N VAL A 85 -6.55 -3.62 -2.77
CA VAL A 85 -7.25 -2.61 -1.97
C VAL A 85 -7.47 -1.34 -2.80
N TRP A 86 -6.46 -0.91 -3.57
CA TRP A 86 -6.59 0.23 -4.48
C TRP A 86 -7.59 -0.02 -5.60
N ASP A 87 -7.65 -1.24 -6.15
CA ASP A 87 -8.67 -1.62 -7.15
C ASP A 87 -10.10 -1.56 -6.57
N ILE A 88 -10.31 -2.05 -5.34
CA ILE A 88 -11.61 -1.93 -4.65
C ILE A 88 -12.02 -0.46 -4.54
N ILE A 89 -11.10 0.42 -4.12
CA ILE A 89 -11.35 1.86 -4.00
C ILE A 89 -11.65 2.47 -5.37
N GLY A 90 -10.86 2.15 -6.39
CA GLY A 90 -11.07 2.62 -7.76
C GLY A 90 -12.47 2.27 -8.29
N ARG A 91 -12.91 1.02 -8.08
CA ARG A 91 -14.25 0.56 -8.47
C ARG A 91 -15.37 1.24 -7.68
N GLN A 92 -15.17 1.50 -6.39
CA GLN A 92 -16.14 2.25 -5.57
C GLN A 92 -16.29 3.69 -6.07
N LEU A 93 -15.17 4.38 -6.37
CA LEU A 93 -15.19 5.74 -6.88
C LEU A 93 -15.83 5.83 -8.27
N GLN A 94 -15.55 4.87 -9.16
CA GLN A 94 -16.17 4.81 -10.49
C GLN A 94 -17.70 4.65 -10.43
N ARG A 95 -18.21 3.94 -9.42
CA ARG A 95 -19.65 3.71 -9.20
C ARG A 95 -20.28 4.76 -8.30
N HIS A 96 -19.51 5.71 -7.78
CA HIS A 96 -20.01 6.70 -6.83
C HIS A 96 -21.03 7.61 -7.54
N PRO A 97 -22.22 7.85 -6.96
CA PRO A 97 -23.29 8.60 -7.63
C PRO A 97 -22.93 10.06 -7.90
N GLN A 98 -22.00 10.62 -7.13
CA GLN A 98 -21.49 11.98 -7.30
C GLN A 98 -20.00 11.94 -7.69
N PRO A 99 -19.64 12.20 -8.96
CA PRO A 99 -18.24 12.22 -9.35
C PRO A 99 -17.50 13.38 -8.66
N ALA A 100 -16.26 13.12 -8.23
CA ALA A 100 -15.41 14.17 -7.65
C ALA A 100 -14.95 15.17 -8.71
N LEU A 101 -15.30 16.45 -8.52
CA LEU A 101 -14.92 17.53 -9.43
C LEU A 101 -13.68 18.32 -8.97
N THR A 102 -13.20 18.06 -7.76
CA THR A 102 -12.04 18.75 -7.17
C THR A 102 -11.15 17.77 -6.42
N VAL A 103 -9.86 18.11 -6.26
CA VAL A 103 -8.91 17.29 -5.50
C VAL A 103 -9.35 17.08 -4.04
N PRO A 104 -9.87 18.09 -3.30
CA PRO A 104 -10.40 17.87 -1.95
C PRO A 104 -11.55 16.86 -1.93
N VAL A 105 -12.54 17.01 -2.81
CA VAL A 105 -13.68 16.06 -2.87
C VAL A 105 -13.20 14.64 -3.21
N LEU A 106 -12.27 14.50 -4.15
CA LEU A 106 -11.68 13.21 -4.50
C LEU A 106 -10.93 12.61 -3.30
N THR A 107 -10.20 13.43 -2.57
CA THR A 107 -9.45 13.01 -1.38
C THR A 107 -10.39 12.50 -0.29
N ASP A 108 -11.50 13.19 -0.04
CA ASP A 108 -12.50 12.78 0.94
C ASP A 108 -13.18 11.47 0.53
N GLN A 109 -13.54 11.34 -0.74
CA GLN A 109 -14.12 10.10 -1.27
C GLN A 109 -13.16 8.92 -1.16
N VAL A 110 -11.86 9.11 -1.46
CA VAL A 110 -10.82 8.08 -1.29
C VAL A 110 -10.65 7.69 0.18
N GLN A 111 -10.62 8.66 1.09
CA GLN A 111 -10.53 8.37 2.53
C GLN A 111 -11.75 7.61 3.04
N HIS A 112 -12.95 8.01 2.60
CA HIS A 112 -14.18 7.30 2.96
C HIS A 112 -14.17 5.85 2.43
N ALA A 113 -13.81 5.66 1.16
CA ALA A 113 -13.66 4.35 0.54
C ALA A 113 -12.68 3.46 1.33
N TRP A 114 -11.46 3.96 1.60
CA TRP A 114 -10.44 3.27 2.39
C TRP A 114 -10.95 2.85 3.78
N ASN A 115 -11.61 3.76 4.49
CA ASN A 115 -12.14 3.51 5.83
C ASN A 115 -13.35 2.57 5.83
N SER A 116 -14.11 2.51 4.73
CA SER A 116 -15.29 1.66 4.60
C SER A 116 -14.99 0.20 4.27
N ILE A 117 -13.79 -0.11 3.75
CA ILE A 117 -13.42 -1.48 3.41
C ILE A 117 -13.44 -2.32 4.69
N PRO A 118 -14.18 -3.44 4.75
CA PRO A 118 -14.12 -4.31 5.93
C PRO A 118 -12.72 -4.91 6.10
N GLN A 119 -12.20 -4.97 7.33
CA GLN A 119 -10.91 -5.61 7.60
C GLN A 119 -10.91 -7.11 7.19
N THR A 120 -12.08 -7.76 7.19
CA THR A 120 -12.25 -9.12 6.64
C THR A 120 -11.85 -9.23 5.18
N ASN A 121 -12.08 -8.19 4.37
CA ASN A 121 -11.70 -8.18 2.97
C ASN A 121 -10.18 -8.11 2.84
N ILE A 122 -9.52 -7.30 3.68
CA ILE A 122 -8.05 -7.22 3.73
C ILE A 122 -7.45 -8.56 4.18
N ARG A 123 -7.99 -9.18 5.25
CA ARG A 123 -7.56 -10.52 5.70
C ARG A 123 -7.63 -11.55 4.59
N HIS A 124 -8.72 -11.55 3.82
CA HIS A 124 -8.86 -12.47 2.70
C HIS A 124 -7.74 -12.31 1.65
N LEU A 125 -7.29 -11.08 1.38
CA LEU A 125 -6.16 -10.84 0.47
C LEU A 125 -4.87 -11.49 1.00
N TYR A 126 -4.59 -11.36 2.29
CA TYR A 126 -3.48 -12.06 2.93
C TYR A 126 -3.63 -13.58 2.89
N ASP A 127 -4.83 -14.10 3.16
CA ASP A 127 -5.11 -15.54 3.11
C ASP A 127 -4.85 -16.12 1.70
N THR A 128 -5.05 -15.33 0.64
CA THR A 128 -4.75 -15.74 -0.74
C THR A 128 -3.27 -15.73 -1.11
N MET A 129 -2.39 -15.13 -0.30
CA MET A 129 -0.98 -14.91 -0.68
C MET A 129 -0.23 -16.20 -0.97
N HIS A 130 -0.51 -17.26 -0.21
CA HIS A 130 0.11 -18.56 -0.45
C HIS A 130 -0.22 -19.11 -1.85
N ALA A 131 -1.49 -19.01 -2.27
CA ALA A 131 -1.92 -19.41 -3.61
C ALA A 131 -1.32 -18.54 -4.71
N ARG A 132 -1.21 -17.22 -4.50
CA ARG A 132 -0.57 -16.28 -5.44
C ARG A 132 0.91 -16.60 -5.65
N LEU A 133 1.64 -16.83 -4.56
CA LEU A 133 3.05 -17.22 -4.61
C LEU A 133 3.23 -18.56 -5.33
N HIS A 134 2.36 -19.54 -5.04
CA HIS A 134 2.37 -20.82 -5.76
C HIS A 134 2.12 -20.66 -7.26
N ALA A 135 1.12 -19.87 -7.66
CA ALA A 135 0.86 -19.59 -9.07
C ALA A 135 2.05 -18.91 -9.75
N CYS A 136 2.72 -17.99 -9.05
CA CYS A 136 3.90 -17.29 -9.59
C CYS A 136 5.06 -18.25 -9.81
N ILE A 137 5.30 -19.16 -8.86
CA ILE A 137 6.32 -20.22 -8.98
C ILE A 137 5.99 -21.15 -10.16
N GLN A 138 4.74 -21.59 -10.30
CA GLN A 138 4.32 -22.44 -11.43
C GLN A 138 4.46 -21.73 -12.78
N ASN A 139 4.22 -20.42 -12.81
CA ASN A 139 4.45 -19.58 -13.98
C ASN A 139 5.91 -19.15 -14.15
N SER A 140 6.86 -19.73 -13.40
CA SER A 140 8.30 -19.40 -13.46
C SER A 140 8.59 -17.90 -13.30
N GLY A 141 7.87 -17.23 -12.39
CA GLY A 141 7.97 -15.78 -12.16
C GLY A 141 7.09 -14.95 -13.09
N GLY A 142 6.30 -15.57 -13.97
CA GLY A 142 5.36 -14.89 -14.86
C GLY A 142 4.13 -14.33 -14.14
N TYR A 143 3.41 -13.45 -14.85
CA TYR A 143 2.17 -12.81 -14.39
C TYR A 143 1.10 -13.85 -14.02
N ILE A 144 0.38 -13.62 -12.91
CA ILE A 144 -0.62 -14.58 -12.39
C ILE A 144 -2.07 -14.14 -12.50
N GLY A 145 -2.36 -12.95 -13.06
CA GLY A 145 -3.74 -12.54 -13.35
C GLY A 145 -4.61 -12.22 -12.14
N TYR A 146 -4.01 -12.08 -10.95
CA TYR A 146 -4.71 -11.74 -9.72
C TYR A 146 -5.09 -10.27 -9.66
#